data_AF-A0A553NZG0-F1
#
_entry.id   AF-A0A553NZG0-F1
#
_cell.length_a   1.000
_cell.length_b   1.000
_cell.length_c   1.000
_cell.angle_alpha   90.00
_cell.angle_beta   90.00
_cell.angle_gamma   90.00
#
_symmetry.space_group_name_H-M   'P 1'
#
loop_
_entity.id
_entity.type
_entity.pdbx_description
1 polymer ?
#
loop_
_entity_poly.entity_id
_entity_poly.type
_entity_poly.pdbx_seq_one_letter_code
_entity_poly.pdbx_strand_id
1 'polypeptide(L)'
;MKYLIIFACVLGAIFVEGQFVDEQDQNQEETDEYSDSGADCDCGQLYQPVCGQNEQTYPNACEAECNKESLQCEGTCPCPRSPSDSPTQSQTVCPVAIQKVCAENGKTYDNACEAENQDLGVQCEGECPCPGNAEENCPLCCTSRTPECQGQRVDCSQCSRK
;
A
#
# COMPACT_ATOMS: atom_id res chain seq x y z
N MET A 1 -26.25 -11.22 -70.44
CA MET A 1 -26.86 -12.35 -71.18
C MET A 1 -27.53 -13.25 -70.14
N LYS A 2 -28.75 -12.92 -69.71
CA LYS A 2 -30.02 -13.58 -70.09
C LYS A 2 -30.16 -14.99 -69.49
N TYR A 3 -30.35 -15.09 -68.17
CA TYR A 3 -30.82 -16.31 -67.52
C TYR A 3 -32.30 -16.18 -67.16
N LEU A 4 -33.08 -16.56 -68.16
CA LEU A 4 -34.38 -17.22 -68.13
C LEU A 4 -35.13 -17.22 -66.77
N ILE A 5 -36.10 -16.31 -66.67
CA ILE A 5 -37.18 -16.36 -65.68
C ILE A 5 -38.06 -17.56 -66.03
N ILE A 6 -37.87 -18.70 -65.35
CA ILE A 6 -38.84 -19.81 -65.40
C ILE A 6 -39.87 -19.54 -64.31
N PHE A 7 -40.97 -18.90 -64.70
CA PHE A 7 -42.22 -18.93 -63.95
C PHE A 7 -42.73 -20.37 -63.88
N ALA A 8 -42.63 -20.99 -62.71
CA ALA A 8 -43.40 -22.18 -62.39
C ALA A 8 -44.19 -21.93 -61.10
N CYS A 9 -45.39 -21.38 -61.27
CA CYS A 9 -46.43 -21.40 -60.26
C CYS A 9 -46.87 -22.85 -60.02
N VAL A 10 -46.42 -23.49 -58.93
CA VAL A 10 -47.17 -24.62 -58.36
C VAL A 10 -47.04 -24.63 -56.83
N LEU A 11 -48.10 -24.11 -56.20
CA LEU A 11 -48.72 -24.59 -54.96
C LEU A 11 -47.88 -24.70 -53.67
N GLY A 12 -48.10 -23.72 -52.78
CA GLY A 12 -48.37 -24.00 -51.37
C GLY A 12 -47.17 -24.24 -50.45
N ALA A 13 -46.53 -23.15 -50.02
CA ALA A 13 -46.00 -23.04 -48.66
C ALA A 13 -45.78 -21.56 -48.32
N ILE A 14 -46.27 -21.16 -47.16
CA ILE A 14 -46.02 -19.86 -46.53
C ILE A 14 -44.55 -19.82 -46.12
N PHE A 15 -43.79 -18.84 -46.59
CA PHE A 15 -42.59 -18.37 -45.88
C PHE A 15 -42.58 -16.85 -45.91
N VAL A 16 -42.85 -16.27 -44.75
CA VAL A 16 -42.50 -14.89 -44.43
C VAL A 16 -41.03 -14.93 -44.04
N GLU A 17 -40.15 -14.51 -44.93
CA GLU A 17 -38.78 -14.09 -44.62
C GLU A 17 -38.78 -12.63 -45.09
N GLY A 18 -38.86 -11.65 -44.20
CA GLY A 18 -37.64 -11.15 -43.56
C GLY A 18 -36.73 -10.57 -44.64
N GLN A 19 -36.55 -9.25 -44.69
CA GLN A 19 -35.51 -8.66 -45.53
C GLN A 19 -34.15 -9.13 -44.99
N PHE A 20 -33.65 -10.24 -45.54
CA PHE A 20 -32.27 -10.67 -45.38
C PHE A 20 -31.38 -9.66 -46.13
N VAL A 21 -30.50 -9.02 -45.37
CA VAL A 21 -29.34 -8.26 -45.87
C VAL A 21 -28.44 -9.23 -46.63
N ASP A 22 -28.06 -8.88 -47.86
CA ASP A 22 -27.12 -9.65 -48.67
C ASP A 22 -25.80 -9.87 -47.93
N GLU A 23 -25.47 -11.15 -47.72
CA GLU A 23 -24.17 -11.65 -47.33
C GLU A 23 -23.27 -11.68 -48.58
N GLN A 24 -22.49 -10.62 -48.77
CA GLN A 24 -21.26 -10.64 -49.58
C GLN A 24 -20.09 -10.10 -48.77
N ASP A 25 -19.61 -10.96 -47.88
CA ASP A 25 -18.19 -11.14 -47.58
C ASP A 25 -17.55 -11.68 -48.89
N GLN A 26 -16.45 -11.19 -49.48
CA GLN A 26 -15.15 -10.85 -48.92
C GLN A 26 -14.44 -9.89 -49.87
N ASN A 27 -14.15 -8.67 -49.42
CA ASN A 27 -12.92 -7.96 -49.80
C ASN A 27 -12.64 -6.87 -48.78
N GLN A 28 -12.48 -7.33 -47.54
CA GLN A 28 -11.71 -6.63 -46.52
C GLN A 28 -10.25 -6.99 -46.81
N GLU A 29 -9.54 -6.12 -47.53
CA GLU A 29 -8.10 -5.97 -47.28
C GLU A 29 -7.95 -5.05 -46.06
N GLU A 30 -8.49 -5.49 -44.93
CA GLU A 30 -7.86 -5.19 -43.64
C GLU A 30 -6.79 -6.27 -43.50
N THR A 31 -5.57 -5.91 -43.88
CA THR A 31 -4.41 -6.63 -43.41
C THR A 31 -4.37 -6.43 -41.90
N ASP A 32 -5.05 -7.32 -41.17
CA ASP A 32 -4.76 -7.59 -39.77
C ASP A 32 -3.35 -8.16 -39.72
N GLU A 33 -2.37 -7.26 -39.81
CA GLU A 33 -1.01 -7.54 -39.40
C GLU A 33 -1.07 -7.84 -37.91
N TYR A 34 -1.14 -9.15 -37.63
CA TYR A 34 -0.60 -9.75 -36.44
C TYR A 34 0.82 -9.19 -36.22
N SER A 35 0.91 -8.11 -35.44
CA SER A 35 2.14 -7.48 -35.01
C SER A 35 2.76 -8.34 -33.92
N ASP A 36 3.31 -9.47 -34.34
CA ASP A 36 4.30 -10.18 -33.55
C ASP A 36 5.64 -9.47 -33.69
N SER A 37 6.31 -9.32 -32.55
CA SER A 37 7.69 -8.88 -32.37
C SER A 37 7.99 -7.37 -32.50
N GLY A 38 7.68 -6.62 -31.43
CA GLY A 38 8.31 -5.32 -31.25
C GLY A 38 7.91 -4.43 -30.07
N ALA A 39 7.20 -4.92 -29.04
CA ALA A 39 6.98 -4.24 -27.76
C ALA A 39 6.77 -2.70 -27.84
N ASP A 40 5.90 -2.24 -28.73
CA ASP A 40 5.35 -0.89 -28.60
C ASP A 40 4.19 -1.01 -27.62
N CYS A 41 4.50 -0.77 -26.36
CA CYS A 41 3.48 -0.76 -25.34
C CYS A 41 2.70 0.54 -25.47
N ASP A 42 1.50 0.46 -26.05
CA ASP A 42 0.59 1.59 -26.14
C ASP A 42 -0.05 1.85 -24.77
N CYS A 43 0.75 2.38 -23.84
CA CYS A 43 0.29 2.84 -22.55
C CYS A 43 -0.07 4.33 -22.66
N GLY A 44 -1.30 4.66 -22.26
CA GLY A 44 -1.74 6.05 -22.20
C GLY A 44 -0.90 6.88 -21.21
N GLN A 45 -0.98 8.20 -21.33
CA GLN A 45 -0.22 9.15 -20.48
C GLN A 45 -0.82 9.35 -19.07
N LEU A 46 -1.66 8.43 -18.59
CA LEU A 46 -2.23 8.51 -17.25
C LEU A 46 -1.14 8.22 -16.23
N TYR A 47 -0.84 9.19 -15.38
CA TYR A 47 0.14 9.04 -14.31
C TYR A 47 -0.53 8.53 -13.02
N GLN A 48 -0.31 7.26 -12.72
CA GLN A 48 -0.76 6.54 -11.52
C GLN A 48 0.38 5.62 -11.06
N PRO A 49 1.41 6.16 -10.39
CA PRO A 49 2.67 5.44 -10.22
C PRO A 49 2.50 4.14 -9.44
N VAL A 50 3.30 3.14 -9.82
CA VAL A 50 3.36 1.84 -9.15
C VAL A 50 4.81 1.42 -8.93
N CYS A 51 5.06 0.63 -7.89
CA CYS A 51 6.38 0.11 -7.57
C CYS A 51 6.48 -1.35 -8.01
N GLY A 52 7.47 -1.67 -8.85
CA GLY A 52 7.79 -3.04 -9.25
C GLY A 52 8.54 -3.83 -8.17
N GLN A 53 8.58 -5.16 -8.29
CA GLN A 53 9.40 -6.02 -7.41
C GLN A 53 10.89 -5.78 -7.60
N ASN A 54 11.28 -5.25 -8.75
CA ASN A 54 12.63 -4.77 -9.06
C ASN A 54 13.00 -3.42 -8.42
N GLU A 55 12.18 -2.88 -7.52
CA GLU A 55 12.36 -1.58 -6.85
C GLU A 55 12.34 -0.36 -7.81
N GLN A 56 11.85 -0.55 -9.05
CA GLN A 56 11.67 0.52 -10.02
C GLN A 56 10.24 1.08 -9.99
N THR A 57 10.12 2.40 -10.07
CA THR A 57 8.82 3.08 -10.19
C THR A 57 8.41 3.17 -11.66
N TYR A 58 7.21 2.70 -11.98
CA TYR A 58 6.60 2.84 -13.30
C TYR A 58 5.54 3.95 -13.29
N PRO A 59 5.37 4.72 -14.38
CA PRO A 59 4.37 5.79 -14.46
C PRO A 59 2.93 5.32 -14.22
N ASN A 60 2.63 4.08 -14.62
CA ASN A 60 1.37 3.40 -14.37
C ASN A 60 1.54 1.87 -14.44
N ALA A 61 0.48 1.15 -14.09
CA ALA A 61 0.46 -0.32 -14.11
C ALA A 61 0.67 -0.91 -15.52
N CYS A 62 0.18 -0.25 -16.57
CA CYS A 62 0.40 -0.68 -17.96
C CYS A 62 1.90 -0.67 -18.30
N GLU A 63 2.61 0.39 -17.93
CA GLU A 63 4.05 0.51 -18.16
C GLU A 63 4.85 -0.56 -17.40
N ALA A 64 4.41 -0.94 -16.19
CA ALA A 64 5.04 -2.04 -15.45
C ALA A 64 4.80 -3.39 -16.13
N GLU A 65 3.55 -3.68 -16.54
CA GLU A 65 3.18 -4.91 -17.24
C GLU A 65 3.88 -5.02 -18.60
N CYS A 66 4.00 -3.91 -19.32
CA CYS A 66 4.80 -3.79 -20.54
C CYS A 66 6.24 -4.26 -20.34
N ASN A 67 6.85 -3.84 -19.23
CA ASN A 67 8.18 -4.26 -18.83
C ASN A 67 8.22 -5.67 -18.21
N LYS A 68 7.08 -6.38 -18.19
CA LYS A 68 6.88 -7.71 -17.58
C LYS A 68 7.25 -7.73 -16.11
N GLU A 69 7.08 -6.60 -15.44
CA GLU A 69 7.41 -6.43 -14.03
C GLU A 69 6.16 -6.66 -13.17
N SER A 70 6.32 -7.41 -12.08
CA SER A 70 5.24 -7.61 -11.12
C SER A 70 5.17 -6.44 -10.15
N LEU A 71 3.97 -6.04 -9.77
CA LEU A 71 3.78 -4.94 -8.82
C LEU A 71 4.01 -5.40 -7.38
N GLN A 72 4.77 -4.61 -6.63
CA GLN A 72 5.02 -4.78 -5.20
C GLN A 72 4.05 -3.94 -4.35
N CYS A 73 3.79 -2.69 -4.74
CA CYS A 73 2.81 -1.82 -4.11
C CYS A 73 2.33 -0.72 -5.06
N GLU A 74 1.20 -0.10 -4.73
CA GLU A 74 0.75 1.14 -5.36
C GLU A 74 1.63 2.33 -4.90
N GLY A 75 1.80 3.33 -5.76
CA GLY A 75 2.67 4.48 -5.50
C GLY A 75 4.10 4.28 -5.98
N THR A 76 4.96 5.25 -5.68
CA THR A 76 6.38 5.20 -6.05
C THR A 76 7.18 4.30 -5.13
N CYS A 77 8.23 3.67 -5.64
CA CYS A 77 9.22 3.00 -4.80
C CYS A 77 10.03 4.00 -3.96
N PRO A 78 10.58 3.59 -2.80
CA PRO A 78 10.37 2.29 -2.16
C PRO A 78 8.97 2.17 -1.56
N CYS A 79 8.46 0.94 -1.47
CA CYS A 79 7.16 0.69 -0.86
C CYS A 79 7.14 1.11 0.63
N PRO A 80 6.03 1.70 1.10
CA PRO A 80 5.86 2.02 2.51
C PRO A 80 5.94 0.73 3.36
N ARG A 81 6.66 0.77 4.49
CA ARG A 81 6.79 -0.38 5.39
C ARG A 81 5.57 -0.51 6.30
N SER A 82 4.84 0.58 6.48
CA SER A 82 3.61 0.71 7.25
C SER A 82 2.61 1.60 6.50
N PRO A 83 1.29 1.43 6.67
CA PRO A 83 0.29 2.38 6.17
C PRO A 83 0.55 3.84 6.62
N SER A 84 1.29 4.05 7.71
CA SER A 84 1.74 5.37 8.16
C SER A 84 2.88 5.98 7.34
N ASP A 85 3.64 5.16 6.59
CA ASP A 85 4.78 5.61 5.76
C ASP A 85 4.33 6.12 4.38
N SER A 86 3.02 6.15 4.10
CA SER A 86 2.51 6.75 2.87
C SER A 86 2.89 8.23 2.85
N PRO A 87 3.38 8.76 1.71
CA PRO A 87 3.79 10.16 1.56
C PRO A 87 2.60 11.15 1.58
N THR A 88 1.47 10.75 2.15
CA THR A 88 0.42 11.67 2.59
C THR A 88 1.04 12.52 3.68
N GLN A 89 1.61 13.64 3.25
CA GLN A 89 2.27 14.66 4.05
C GLN A 89 1.69 14.73 5.46
N SER A 90 2.29 13.99 6.39
CA SER A 90 2.06 14.13 7.82
C SER A 90 2.85 15.35 8.28
N GLN A 91 2.61 16.49 7.63
CA GLN A 91 2.73 17.78 8.30
C GLN A 91 1.38 18.04 8.96
N THR A 92 1.06 17.18 9.92
CA THR A 92 -0.18 17.27 10.66
C THR A 92 -0.04 18.47 11.60
N VAL A 93 -0.92 19.46 11.46
CA VAL A 93 -1.04 20.52 12.46
C VAL A 93 -1.36 19.84 13.79
N CYS A 94 -0.41 19.84 14.71
CA CYS A 94 -0.64 19.24 16.01
C CYS A 94 -1.51 20.14 16.88
N PRO A 95 -2.36 19.55 17.74
CA PRO A 95 -3.07 20.33 18.75
C PRO A 95 -2.04 21.00 19.68
N VAL A 96 -2.35 22.22 20.14
CA VAL A 96 -1.50 22.94 21.12
C VAL A 96 -1.61 22.33 22.54
N ALA A 97 -2.30 21.19 22.68
CA ALA A 97 -2.41 20.48 23.94
C ALA A 97 -1.04 19.92 24.32
N ILE A 98 -0.54 20.35 25.48
CA ILE A 98 0.72 19.87 26.03
C ILE A 98 0.44 18.59 26.84
N GLN A 99 0.77 17.45 26.24
CA GLN A 99 0.76 16.13 26.84
C GLN A 99 2.12 15.49 26.57
N LYS A 100 3.11 15.87 27.37
CA LYS A 100 4.52 15.50 27.16
C LYS A 100 4.66 14.00 26.93
N VAL A 101 5.48 13.63 25.95
CA VAL A 101 5.86 12.25 25.66
C VAL A 101 7.37 12.16 25.44
N CYS A 102 7.94 11.01 25.80
CA CYS A 102 9.32 10.68 25.46
C CYS A 102 9.31 9.78 24.22
N ALA A 103 9.96 10.22 23.14
CA ALA A 103 10.07 9.45 21.91
C ALA A 103 11.22 8.44 21.96
N GLU A 104 11.24 7.47 21.05
CA GLU A 104 12.27 6.41 20.96
C GLU A 104 13.70 6.93 20.77
N ASN A 105 13.86 8.16 20.30
CA ASN A 105 15.16 8.83 20.19
C ASN A 105 15.64 9.47 21.52
N GLY A 106 14.90 9.28 22.62
CA GLY A 106 15.22 9.82 23.94
C GLY A 106 14.96 11.33 24.09
N LYS A 107 14.20 11.94 23.19
CA LYS A 107 13.80 13.36 23.24
C LYS A 107 12.35 13.52 23.68
N THR A 108 12.09 14.51 24.52
CA THR A 108 10.75 14.92 24.93
C THR A 108 10.07 15.78 23.86
N TYR A 109 8.82 15.48 23.54
CA TYR A 109 7.94 16.27 22.66
C TYR A 109 6.73 16.80 23.43
N ASP A 110 6.11 17.89 22.96
CA ASP A 110 4.96 18.50 23.67
C ASP A 110 3.72 17.62 23.60
N ASN A 111 3.60 16.76 22.59
CA ASN A 111 2.55 15.76 22.43
C ASN A 111 2.99 14.63 21.48
N ALA A 112 2.21 13.54 21.43
CA ALA A 112 2.47 12.39 20.56
C ALA A 112 2.46 12.75 19.07
N CYS A 113 1.57 13.65 18.64
CA CYS A 113 1.51 14.12 17.26
C CYS A 113 2.84 14.75 16.81
N GLU A 114 3.50 15.54 17.67
CA GLU A 114 4.80 16.14 17.34
C GLU A 114 5.92 15.11 17.20
N ALA A 115 5.87 14.02 17.97
CA ALA A 115 6.81 12.91 17.82
C ALA A 115 6.53 12.11 16.53
N GLU A 116 5.26 11.82 16.25
CA GLU A 116 4.83 11.09 15.04
C GLU A 116 5.11 11.88 13.75
N ASN A 117 4.99 13.21 13.76
CA ASN A 117 5.39 14.07 12.64
C ASN A 117 6.91 14.03 12.34
N GLN A 118 7.71 13.43 13.22
CA GLN A 118 9.13 13.15 13.02
C GLN A 118 9.38 11.66 12.73
N ASP A 119 8.33 10.89 12.44
CA ASP A 119 8.36 9.43 12.25
C ASP A 119 8.94 8.69 13.47
N LEU A 120 8.71 9.21 14.68
CA LEU A 120 9.16 8.62 15.93
C LEU A 120 8.01 8.02 16.72
N GLY A 121 8.17 6.79 17.20
CA GLY A 121 7.26 6.20 18.19
C GLY A 121 7.40 6.85 19.57
N VAL A 122 6.33 6.80 20.36
CA VAL A 122 6.34 7.18 21.79
C VAL A 122 6.86 6.00 22.62
N GLN A 123 7.95 6.22 23.35
CA GLN A 123 8.53 5.25 24.28
C GLN A 123 7.81 5.24 25.64
N CYS A 124 7.42 6.43 26.16
CA CYS A 124 6.60 6.55 27.36
C CYS A 124 5.87 7.91 27.44
N GLU A 125 4.82 7.96 28.25
CA GLU A 125 4.17 9.21 28.64
C GLU A 125 5.06 10.02 29.60
N GLY A 126 5.03 11.34 29.48
CA GLY A 126 5.85 12.26 30.27
C GLY A 126 7.15 12.67 29.57
N GLU A 127 8.04 13.32 30.31
CA GLU A 127 9.34 13.76 29.79
C GLU A 127 10.37 12.65 29.83
N CYS A 128 11.33 12.67 28.91
CA CYS A 128 12.53 11.85 29.00
C CYS A 128 13.43 12.29 30.18
N PRO A 129 14.26 11.39 30.73
CA PRO A 129 14.28 9.95 30.43
C PRO A 129 13.01 9.28 30.93
N CYS A 130 12.53 8.28 30.19
CA CYS A 130 11.43 7.46 30.65
C CYS A 130 11.74 6.94 32.05
N PRO A 131 10.76 6.93 32.98
CA PRO A 131 10.96 6.24 34.24
C PRO A 131 11.35 4.81 33.88
N GLY A 132 12.61 4.45 34.17
CA GLY A 132 13.02 3.07 34.11
C GLY A 132 12.00 2.30 34.93
N ASN A 133 11.61 1.12 34.45
CA ASN A 133 10.95 0.14 35.27
C ASN A 133 11.60 0.20 36.65
N ALA A 134 10.82 0.56 37.68
CA ALA A 134 11.26 0.60 39.07
C ALA A 134 11.56 -0.82 39.60
N GLU A 135 12.11 -1.66 38.74
CA GLU A 135 12.58 -3.01 38.94
C GLU A 135 14.09 -3.14 38.67
N GLU A 136 14.79 -2.11 38.16
CA GLU A 136 16.25 -2.17 37.98
C GLU A 136 17.06 -1.28 38.94
N ASN A 137 16.41 -0.67 39.93
CA ASN A 137 17.11 -0.20 41.13
C ASN A 137 16.19 -0.09 42.37
N CYS A 138 15.33 -1.08 42.60
CA CYS A 138 14.99 -1.38 43.99
C CYS A 138 16.28 -2.06 44.52
N PRO A 139 17.07 -1.44 45.42
CA PRO A 139 18.13 -2.19 46.08
C PRO A 139 17.44 -3.44 46.63
N LEU A 140 17.93 -4.61 46.22
CA LEU A 140 17.39 -5.93 46.55
C LEU A 140 16.59 -5.84 47.85
N CYS A 141 15.28 -6.10 47.82
CA CYS A 141 14.49 -6.10 49.05
C CYS A 141 15.09 -7.18 49.97
N CYS A 142 15.97 -6.75 50.88
CA CYS A 142 16.76 -7.65 51.70
C CYS A 142 15.95 -7.99 52.94
N THR A 143 15.25 -9.11 52.88
CA THR A 143 14.60 -9.72 54.06
C THR A 143 15.61 -10.37 55.01
N SER A 144 16.88 -10.49 54.60
CA SER A 144 17.95 -11.18 55.33
C SER A 144 19.20 -10.31 55.42
N ARG A 145 19.92 -10.39 56.55
CA ARG A 145 21.20 -9.69 56.77
C ARG A 145 22.35 -10.38 56.02
N THR A 146 22.37 -10.34 54.69
CA THR A 146 23.52 -10.79 53.90
C THR A 146 24.52 -9.64 53.71
N PRO A 147 25.82 -9.92 53.45
CA PRO A 147 26.84 -8.90 53.27
C PRO A 147 26.63 -8.01 52.03
N GLU A 148 25.85 -8.45 51.03
CA GLU A 148 25.53 -7.61 49.86
C GLU A 148 24.61 -6.44 50.22
N CYS A 149 23.84 -6.56 51.30
CA CYS A 149 23.02 -5.48 51.81
C CYS A 149 23.80 -4.71 52.87
N GLN A 150 24.32 -3.55 52.48
CA GLN A 150 25.16 -2.62 53.25
C GLN A 150 24.44 -1.99 54.46
N GLY A 151 23.71 -2.78 55.26
CA GLY A 151 23.10 -2.36 56.52
C GLY A 151 21.88 -1.43 56.39
N GLN A 152 21.42 -1.08 55.19
CA GLN A 152 20.25 -0.22 55.01
C GLN A 152 18.95 -1.01 55.11
N ARG A 153 18.11 -0.65 56.09
CA ARG A 153 16.69 -1.05 56.14
C ARG A 153 15.95 -0.22 55.09
N VAL A 154 15.57 -0.84 53.98
CA VAL A 154 14.71 -0.20 52.97
C VAL A 154 13.28 -0.67 53.22
N ASP A 155 12.33 0.26 53.24
CA ASP A 155 10.91 -0.05 53.36
C ASP A 155 10.38 -0.58 52.02
N CYS A 156 10.27 -1.90 51.93
CA CYS A 156 9.83 -2.58 50.71
C CYS A 156 8.32 -2.42 50.41
N SER A 157 7.56 -1.70 51.24
CA SER A 157 6.14 -1.43 50.96
C SER A 157 5.93 -0.48 49.76
N GLN A 158 7.00 0.18 49.31
CA GLN A 158 7.00 1.10 48.16
C GLN A 158 7.45 0.44 46.84
N CYS A 159 7.92 -0.82 46.85
CA CYS A 159 8.26 -1.55 45.61
C CYS A 159 7.05 -2.42 45.23
N SER A 160 6.38 -2.05 44.14
CA SER A 160 5.28 -2.83 43.54
C SER A 160 5.83 -4.16 43.03
N ARG A 161 5.75 -5.20 43.86
CA ARG A 161 6.17 -6.57 43.54
C ARG A 161 5.56 -7.05 42.22
N LYS A 162 6.39 -7.60 41.31
CA LYS A 162 6.02 -8.78 40.53
C LYS A 162 6.52 -10.04 41.25
#